data_AF-A0A7Y5DQM2-F1
#
_entry.id   AF-A0A7Y5DQM2-F1
#
_cell.length_a   1.000
_cell.length_b   1.000
_cell.length_c   1.000
_cell.angle_alpha   90.00
_cell.angle_beta   90.00
_cell.angle_gamma   90.00
#
_symmetry.space_group_name_H-M   'P 1'
#
loop_
_entity.id
_entity.type
_entity.pdbx_description
1 polymer ?
#
loop_
_entity_poly.entity_id
_entity_poly.type
_entity_poly.pdbx_seq_one_letter_code
_entity_poly.pdbx_strand_id
1 'polypeptide(L)'
;MIKLYLYSILFLIAIVIIPSNSKSQEKNNFEKTFLKETSESQNRSSNKFKNLTKLSFYPDTLPTWFFTPPQSAMNCIYAVGISDPDMESAQAKEMAIHRAKAMAGIYLNAKLQYFRDVYTSDKQSGRYSDFRQRYDTYFKVSSASKIDDASFAVLDSHMTRYNESMILIKYEPKELKTESNNILSVVGSVLYIEAQVADAFEVQAEYELLSALRQSENVTQSAHYLYREKGNKFLSNSEYLNNKIEFPVYIYKYTAPTEDKNIPPLISYNGLWSKFTRELLRNLTLSTQQTKTRIKNLGEKYNPSTSNLTRETVSYLAQLKLNGIVFERDTMKLDLNINEIFTPK
;
A
#
# COMPACT_ATOMS: atom_id res chain seq x y z
N MET A 1 38.21 66.91 -28.34
CA MET A 1 36.96 66.21 -28.70
C MET A 1 37.14 65.04 -29.70
N ILE A 2 38.37 64.55 -29.96
CA ILE A 2 38.62 63.43 -30.90
C ILE A 2 39.03 62.12 -30.16
N LYS A 3 39.41 62.19 -28.89
CA LYS A 3 39.80 61.00 -28.11
C LYS A 3 38.63 60.20 -27.48
N LEU A 4 37.41 60.74 -27.49
CA LEU A 4 36.23 60.03 -26.95
C LEU A 4 35.58 59.08 -27.96
N TYR A 5 35.74 59.32 -29.26
CA TYR A 5 35.12 58.48 -30.30
C TYR A 5 35.87 57.16 -30.55
N LEU A 6 37.20 57.13 -30.34
CA LEU A 6 38.01 55.93 -30.59
C LEU A 6 37.72 54.78 -29.60
N TYR A 7 37.37 55.10 -28.35
CA TYR A 7 37.00 54.10 -27.35
C TYR A 7 35.59 53.54 -27.56
N SER A 8 34.68 54.29 -28.20
CA SER A 8 33.33 53.79 -28.52
C SER A 8 33.32 52.78 -29.68
N ILE A 9 34.25 52.91 -30.63
CA ILE A 9 34.35 52.00 -31.79
C ILE A 9 35.04 50.69 -31.40
N LEU A 10 36.03 50.73 -30.49
CA LEU A 10 36.66 49.51 -29.96
C LEU A 10 35.75 48.69 -29.02
N PHE A 11 34.80 49.33 -28.33
CA PHE A 11 33.81 48.61 -27.51
C PHE A 11 32.69 47.97 -28.36
N LEU A 12 32.36 48.54 -29.52
CA LEU A 12 31.36 47.98 -30.44
C LEU A 12 31.87 46.79 -31.27
N ILE A 13 33.18 46.70 -31.53
CA ILE A 13 33.78 45.56 -32.25
C ILE A 13 33.99 44.35 -31.32
N ALA A 14 34.12 44.56 -30.00
CA ALA A 14 34.25 43.47 -29.03
C ALA A 14 32.93 42.75 -28.69
N ILE A 15 31.76 43.31 -29.06
CA ILE A 15 30.44 42.68 -28.82
C ILE A 15 29.96 41.82 -30.00
N VAL A 16 30.61 41.91 -31.18
CA VAL A 16 30.19 41.19 -32.41
C VAL A 16 30.97 39.87 -32.62
N ILE A 17 31.88 39.49 -31.71
CA ILE A 17 32.59 38.21 -31.76
C ILE A 17 32.37 37.44 -30.45
N ILE A 18 31.11 37.20 -30.10
CA ILE A 18 30.76 36.06 -29.25
C ILE A 18 30.45 34.90 -30.21
N PRO A 19 31.25 33.83 -30.20
CA PRO A 19 31.04 32.71 -31.10
C PRO A 19 29.67 32.08 -30.82
N SER A 20 28.82 32.02 -31.83
CA SER A 20 27.53 31.34 -31.89
C SER A 20 27.65 29.80 -31.84
N ASN A 21 28.61 29.27 -31.09
CA ASN A 21 28.89 27.83 -30.98
C ASN A 21 28.24 27.14 -29.78
N SER A 22 27.45 27.84 -28.94
CA SER A 22 26.76 27.21 -27.80
C SER A 22 25.41 26.58 -28.16
N LYS A 23 24.74 26.97 -29.26
CA LYS A 23 23.43 26.40 -29.64
C LYS A 23 23.50 25.03 -30.34
N SER A 24 24.65 24.67 -30.91
CA SER A 24 24.86 23.38 -31.58
C SER A 24 25.20 22.27 -30.57
N GLN A 25 25.98 22.59 -29.53
CA GLN A 25 26.29 21.63 -28.45
C GLN A 25 25.06 21.32 -27.59
N GLU A 26 24.21 22.30 -27.27
CA GLU A 26 22.96 22.04 -26.55
C GLU A 26 21.96 21.24 -27.39
N LYS A 27 21.83 21.51 -28.69
CA LYS A 27 20.94 20.72 -29.56
C LYS A 27 21.45 19.30 -29.72
N ASN A 28 22.75 19.09 -29.94
CA ASN A 28 23.31 17.74 -30.05
C ASN A 28 23.32 16.99 -28.72
N ASN A 29 23.48 17.67 -27.59
CA ASN A 29 23.38 17.06 -26.26
C ASN A 29 21.93 16.78 -25.88
N PHE A 30 20.99 17.67 -26.22
CA PHE A 30 19.56 17.43 -26.07
C PHE A 30 19.12 16.29 -26.97
N GLU A 31 19.54 16.26 -28.23
CA GLU A 31 19.18 15.20 -29.18
C GLU A 31 19.87 13.88 -28.79
N LYS A 32 21.10 13.89 -28.26
CA LYS A 32 21.70 12.70 -27.63
C LYS A 32 21.01 12.28 -26.35
N THR A 33 20.58 13.20 -25.49
CA THR A 33 19.89 12.88 -24.23
C THR A 33 18.47 12.41 -24.51
N PHE A 34 17.78 13.09 -25.42
CA PHE A 34 16.48 12.71 -25.98
C PHE A 34 16.59 11.34 -26.64
N LEU A 35 17.51 11.12 -27.59
CA LEU A 35 17.73 9.80 -28.18
C LEU A 35 18.19 8.78 -27.14
N LYS A 36 18.98 9.13 -26.13
CA LYS A 36 19.32 8.17 -25.06
C LYS A 36 18.08 7.81 -24.23
N GLU A 37 17.23 8.77 -23.91
CA GLU A 37 15.99 8.56 -23.15
C GLU A 37 14.85 7.95 -24.00
N THR A 38 14.83 8.16 -25.31
CA THR A 38 13.79 7.68 -26.25
C THR A 38 14.20 6.45 -27.06
N SER A 39 15.51 6.19 -27.23
CA SER A 39 16.01 5.05 -28.02
C SER A 39 16.47 3.87 -27.14
N GLU A 40 16.59 4.03 -25.82
CA GLU A 40 16.84 2.92 -24.86
C GLU A 40 15.56 2.26 -24.34
N SER A 41 14.44 2.28 -25.07
CA SER A 41 13.23 1.53 -24.70
C SER A 41 12.89 0.35 -25.61
N GLN A 42 13.79 -0.07 -26.50
CA GLN A 42 13.60 -1.33 -27.24
C GLN A 42 14.06 -2.58 -26.46
N ASN A 43 14.75 -2.42 -25.33
CA ASN A 43 15.17 -3.52 -24.44
C ASN A 43 14.58 -3.45 -23.02
N ARG A 44 13.63 -2.54 -22.76
CA ARG A 44 12.71 -2.73 -21.63
C ARG A 44 11.68 -3.72 -22.13
N SER A 45 11.71 -4.95 -21.61
CA SER A 45 10.59 -5.89 -21.71
C SER A 45 9.31 -5.08 -21.52
N SER A 46 8.55 -4.97 -22.60
CA SER A 46 7.40 -4.09 -22.63
C SER A 46 6.50 -4.41 -21.44
N ASN A 47 5.91 -3.37 -20.82
CA ASN A 47 4.78 -3.42 -19.89
C ASN A 47 3.52 -4.08 -20.55
N LYS A 48 3.70 -5.23 -21.21
CA LYS A 48 2.67 -6.02 -21.85
C LYS A 48 2.28 -7.12 -20.90
N PHE A 49 0.99 -7.39 -20.90
CA PHE A 49 0.44 -8.53 -20.19
C PHE A 49 1.04 -9.83 -20.76
N LYS A 50 1.49 -10.71 -19.88
CA LYS A 50 2.06 -12.03 -20.16
C LYS A 50 0.95 -13.03 -20.45
N ASN A 51 -0.17 -12.93 -19.72
CA ASN A 51 -1.25 -13.90 -19.70
C ASN A 51 -2.57 -13.36 -20.27
N LEU A 52 -2.60 -12.12 -20.76
CA LEU A 52 -3.77 -11.53 -21.45
C LEU A 52 -3.46 -11.20 -22.91
N THR A 53 -4.33 -11.66 -23.81
CA THR A 53 -4.23 -11.41 -25.25
C THR A 53 -5.08 -10.24 -25.72
N LYS A 54 -6.13 -9.87 -24.96
CA LYS A 54 -7.05 -8.76 -25.28
C LYS A 54 -7.34 -7.94 -24.03
N LEU A 55 -7.12 -6.64 -24.11
CA LEU A 55 -7.49 -5.69 -23.06
C LEU A 55 -8.77 -4.96 -23.45
N SER A 56 -9.66 -4.81 -22.47
CA SER A 56 -10.86 -3.99 -22.59
C SER A 56 -10.62 -2.63 -21.93
N PHE A 57 -11.13 -1.57 -22.56
CA PHE A 57 -11.13 -0.21 -21.98
C PHE A 57 -12.26 0.00 -20.98
N TYR A 58 -13.25 -0.89 -20.98
CA TYR A 58 -14.36 -0.87 -20.02
C TYR A 58 -13.87 -1.34 -18.64
N PRO A 59 -14.47 -0.84 -17.55
CA PRO A 59 -14.20 -1.37 -16.22
C PRO A 59 -14.69 -2.82 -16.08
N ASP A 60 -14.04 -3.58 -15.20
CA ASP A 60 -14.53 -4.89 -14.75
C ASP A 60 -15.65 -4.72 -13.73
N THR A 61 -16.75 -5.43 -13.89
CA THR A 61 -17.85 -5.44 -12.93
C THR A 61 -17.59 -6.54 -11.93
N LEU A 62 -17.39 -6.15 -10.67
CA LEU A 62 -17.09 -7.08 -9.59
C LEU A 62 -18.37 -7.75 -9.08
N PRO A 63 -18.28 -8.95 -8.48
CA PRO A 63 -19.44 -9.69 -8.01
C PRO A 63 -20.11 -9.01 -6.80
N THR A 64 -21.42 -9.17 -6.66
CA THR A 64 -22.21 -8.58 -5.56
C THR A 64 -21.70 -8.98 -4.18
N TRP A 65 -21.30 -10.25 -4.01
CA TRP A 65 -20.77 -10.76 -2.74
C TRP A 65 -19.49 -10.06 -2.28
N PHE A 66 -18.76 -9.37 -3.16
CA PHE A 66 -17.59 -8.59 -2.77
C PHE A 66 -17.98 -7.32 -2.00
N PHE A 67 -19.10 -6.70 -2.37
CA PHE A 67 -19.60 -5.47 -1.75
C PHE A 67 -20.46 -5.75 -0.53
N THR A 68 -21.19 -6.87 -0.56
CA THR A 68 -22.05 -7.33 0.54
C THR A 68 -21.70 -8.77 0.89
N PRO A 69 -20.54 -9.01 1.54
CA PRO A 69 -20.15 -10.35 1.94
C PRO A 69 -21.12 -10.88 3.01
N PRO A 70 -21.27 -12.21 3.13
CA PRO A 70 -22.03 -12.79 4.23
C PRO A 70 -21.48 -12.33 5.59
N GLN A 71 -22.38 -12.06 6.54
CA GLN A 71 -22.02 -11.51 7.83
C GLN A 71 -21.29 -12.54 8.70
N SER A 72 -20.13 -12.15 9.24
CA SER A 72 -19.34 -13.01 10.12
C SER A 72 -19.94 -13.09 11.53
N ALA A 73 -19.98 -14.31 12.07
CA ALA A 73 -20.39 -14.61 13.43
C ALA A 73 -19.18 -15.07 14.27
N MET A 74 -19.37 -15.28 15.58
CA MET A 74 -18.26 -15.55 16.52
C MET A 74 -17.37 -16.72 16.08
N ASN A 75 -17.96 -17.79 15.54
CA ASN A 75 -17.26 -19.01 15.09
C ASN A 75 -17.41 -19.29 13.58
N CYS A 76 -17.81 -18.27 12.80
CA CYS A 76 -17.97 -18.41 11.36
C CYS A 76 -17.52 -17.11 10.69
N ILE A 77 -16.33 -17.16 10.09
CA ILE A 77 -15.67 -15.99 9.50
C ILE A 77 -15.77 -16.09 7.99
N TYR A 78 -16.19 -15.01 7.35
CA TYR A 78 -16.12 -14.85 5.90
C TYR A 78 -14.97 -13.92 5.55
N ALA A 79 -14.16 -14.32 4.57
CA ALA A 79 -13.00 -13.56 4.17
C ALA A 79 -12.81 -13.59 2.66
N VAL A 80 -12.29 -12.48 2.14
CA VAL A 80 -11.99 -12.32 0.72
C VAL A 80 -10.48 -12.33 0.52
N GLY A 81 -10.04 -13.03 -0.52
CA GLY A 81 -8.68 -12.94 -1.03
C GLY A 81 -8.69 -12.61 -2.51
N ILE A 82 -7.70 -11.82 -2.94
CA ILE A 82 -7.58 -11.37 -4.32
C ILE A 82 -6.12 -11.61 -4.75
N SER A 83 -5.90 -12.19 -5.92
CA SER A 83 -4.56 -12.37 -6.48
C SER A 83 -4.03 -11.07 -7.10
N ASP A 84 -2.77 -11.09 -7.54
CA ASP A 84 -2.24 -9.98 -8.35
C ASP A 84 -2.70 -10.10 -9.81
N PRO A 85 -2.63 -9.01 -10.58
CA PRO A 85 -2.99 -9.02 -12.00
C PRO A 85 -2.03 -9.85 -12.85
N ASP A 86 -2.52 -10.24 -14.03
CA ASP A 86 -1.73 -10.90 -15.08
C ASP A 86 -1.05 -12.20 -14.64
N MET A 87 -1.60 -12.88 -13.62
CA MET A 87 -1.15 -14.20 -13.19
C MET A 87 -1.77 -15.31 -14.05
N GLU A 88 -1.13 -16.49 -14.06
CA GLU A 88 -1.77 -17.69 -14.62
C GLU A 88 -3.00 -18.05 -13.76
N SER A 89 -4.12 -18.44 -14.39
CA SER A 89 -5.39 -18.66 -13.68
C SER A 89 -5.30 -19.63 -12.49
N ALA A 90 -4.49 -20.68 -12.57
CA ALA A 90 -4.32 -21.63 -11.48
C ALA A 90 -3.56 -21.01 -10.29
N GLN A 91 -2.41 -20.37 -10.58
CA GLN A 91 -1.60 -19.67 -9.57
C GLN A 91 -2.34 -18.49 -8.94
N ALA A 92 -3.10 -17.74 -9.75
CA ALA A 92 -3.96 -16.66 -9.28
C ALA A 92 -4.96 -17.18 -8.24
N LYS A 93 -5.63 -18.29 -8.55
CA LYS A 93 -6.61 -18.91 -7.63
C LYS A 93 -5.95 -19.38 -6.34
N GLU A 94 -4.80 -20.04 -6.40
CA GLU A 94 -4.07 -20.49 -5.21
C GLU A 94 -3.66 -19.32 -4.32
N MET A 95 -3.10 -18.26 -4.92
CA MET A 95 -2.71 -17.06 -4.19
C MET A 95 -3.92 -16.37 -3.54
N ALA A 96 -5.03 -16.26 -4.26
CA ALA A 96 -6.27 -15.69 -3.74
C ALA A 96 -6.82 -16.51 -2.57
N ILE A 97 -6.81 -17.85 -2.65
CA ILE A 97 -7.19 -18.72 -1.53
C ILE A 97 -6.26 -18.50 -0.34
N HIS A 98 -4.95 -18.44 -0.55
CA HIS A 98 -3.97 -18.21 0.51
C HIS A 98 -4.22 -16.87 1.22
N ARG A 99 -4.39 -15.79 0.46
CA ARG A 99 -4.71 -14.45 0.97
C ARG A 99 -6.06 -14.44 1.70
N ALA A 100 -7.07 -15.14 1.21
CA ALA A 100 -8.37 -15.25 1.88
C ALA A 100 -8.24 -15.95 3.25
N LYS A 101 -7.48 -17.06 3.32
CA LYS A 101 -7.18 -17.75 4.57
C LYS A 101 -6.45 -16.83 5.56
N ALA A 102 -5.47 -16.07 5.07
CA ALA A 102 -4.76 -15.07 5.88
C ALA A 102 -5.70 -14.00 6.44
N MET A 103 -6.62 -13.47 5.62
CA MET A 103 -7.62 -12.51 6.08
C MET A 103 -8.57 -13.13 7.12
N ALA A 104 -9.01 -14.37 6.95
CA ALA A 104 -9.82 -15.07 7.95
C ALA A 104 -9.10 -15.17 9.31
N GLY A 105 -7.79 -15.44 9.30
CA GLY A 105 -6.97 -15.47 10.51
C GLY A 105 -6.88 -14.11 11.20
N ILE A 106 -6.72 -13.02 10.44
CA ILE A 106 -6.76 -11.64 10.95
C ILE A 106 -8.15 -11.31 11.52
N TYR A 107 -9.23 -11.73 10.85
CA TYR A 107 -10.59 -11.43 11.29
C TYR A 107 -11.01 -12.18 12.55
N LEU A 108 -10.50 -13.41 12.75
CA LEU A 108 -10.84 -14.20 13.94
C LEU A 108 -10.24 -13.63 15.23
N ASN A 109 -8.93 -13.39 15.24
CA ASN A 109 -8.19 -13.00 16.46
C ASN A 109 -6.92 -12.22 16.11
N ALA A 110 -7.10 -10.93 15.79
CA ALA A 110 -6.00 -10.02 15.51
C ALA A 110 -5.46 -9.40 16.79
N LYS A 111 -4.14 -9.43 16.96
CA LYS A 111 -3.43 -8.52 17.87
C LYS A 111 -3.13 -7.23 17.13
N LEU A 112 -3.77 -6.14 17.57
CA LEU A 112 -3.53 -4.79 17.06
C LEU A 112 -2.55 -4.07 17.98
N GLN A 113 -1.52 -3.47 17.39
CA GLN A 113 -0.48 -2.72 18.09
C GLN A 113 -0.26 -1.41 17.34
N TYR A 114 -0.18 -0.32 18.09
CA TYR A 114 0.00 1.01 17.54
C TYR A 114 0.94 1.78 18.45
N PHE A 115 1.84 2.54 17.85
CA PHE A 115 2.52 3.62 18.54
C PHE A 115 2.80 4.80 17.61
N ARG A 116 2.80 6.00 18.19
CA ARG A 116 3.13 7.23 17.48
C ARG A 116 4.16 8.01 18.26
N ASP A 117 5.24 8.38 17.58
CA ASP A 117 6.24 9.29 18.10
C ASP A 117 5.96 10.70 17.57
N VAL A 118 5.87 11.64 18.51
CA VAL A 118 5.66 13.06 18.22
C VAL A 118 6.95 13.79 18.53
N TYR A 119 7.59 14.33 17.49
CA TYR A 119 8.79 15.15 17.59
C TYR A 119 8.39 16.61 17.36
N THR A 120 8.66 17.48 18.34
CA THR A 120 8.47 18.93 18.19
C THR A 120 9.78 19.65 18.47
N SER A 121 10.23 20.51 17.57
CA SER A 121 11.40 21.36 17.82
C SER A 121 11.09 22.81 17.49
N ASP A 122 11.40 23.68 18.44
CA ASP A 122 11.24 25.13 18.30
C ASP A 122 12.65 25.74 18.30
N LYS A 123 13.09 26.25 17.15
CA LYS A 123 14.34 27.03 17.07
C LYS A 123 14.01 28.49 16.87
N GLN A 124 14.33 29.33 17.85
CA GLN A 124 14.32 30.78 17.69
C GLN A 124 15.65 31.22 17.07
N SER A 125 15.59 31.82 15.87
CA SER A 125 16.74 32.47 15.22
C SER A 125 16.40 33.94 15.00
N GLY A 126 16.75 34.80 15.97
CA GLY A 126 16.43 36.23 15.91
C GLY A 126 14.93 36.51 16.05
N ARG A 127 14.33 37.22 15.07
CA ARG A 127 12.88 37.55 15.04
C ARG A 127 11.99 36.43 14.48
N TYR A 128 12.57 35.36 13.97
CA TYR A 128 11.83 34.26 13.33
C TYR A 128 11.87 33.01 14.20
N SER A 129 10.72 32.35 14.33
CA SER A 129 10.56 31.05 14.98
C SER A 129 10.42 29.96 13.91
N ASP A 130 11.41 29.07 13.81
CA ASP A 130 11.31 27.87 12.98
C ASP A 130 10.61 26.78 13.80
N PHE A 131 9.33 26.58 13.50
CA PHE A 131 8.54 25.48 14.05
C PHE A 131 8.68 24.24 13.16
N ARG A 132 9.05 23.11 13.75
CA ARG A 132 9.08 21.82 13.06
C ARG A 132 8.35 20.77 13.86
N GLN A 133 7.46 20.05 13.18
CA GLN A 133 6.77 18.90 13.75
C GLN A 133 6.98 17.70 12.86
N ARG A 134 7.22 16.54 13.47
CA ARG A 134 7.26 15.28 12.80
C ARG A 134 6.49 14.24 13.59
N TYR A 135 5.70 13.45 12.89
CA TYR A 135 4.91 12.36 13.43
C TYR A 135 5.32 11.07 12.75
N ASP A 136 5.84 10.12 13.53
CA ASP A 136 6.13 8.78 13.03
C ASP A 136 5.12 7.81 13.64
N THR A 137 4.17 7.37 12.82
CA THR A 137 3.13 6.43 13.21
C THR A 137 3.52 5.03 12.75
N TYR A 138 3.50 4.08 13.68
CA TYR A 138 3.75 2.68 13.44
C TYR A 138 2.54 1.88 13.89
N PHE A 139 2.03 1.04 12.99
CA PHE A 139 0.94 0.13 13.29
C PHE A 139 1.31 -1.28 12.85
N LYS A 140 0.87 -2.26 13.64
CA LYS A 140 1.05 -3.68 13.38
C LYS A 140 -0.22 -4.43 13.73
N VAL A 141 -0.73 -5.20 12.77
CA VAL A 141 -1.72 -6.25 12.98
C VAL A 141 -1.02 -7.59 12.87
N SER A 142 -1.31 -8.52 13.77
CA SER A 142 -0.76 -9.87 13.66
C SER A 142 -1.77 -10.91 14.13
N SER A 143 -1.76 -12.06 13.47
CA SER A 143 -2.51 -13.25 13.88
C SER A 143 -1.63 -14.47 13.68
N ALA A 144 -1.71 -15.41 14.60
CA ALA A 144 -1.07 -16.72 14.49
C ALA A 144 -2.07 -17.75 15.01
N SER A 145 -2.55 -18.60 14.12
CA SER A 145 -3.57 -19.60 14.44
C SER A 145 -3.15 -20.96 13.91
N LYS A 146 -3.39 -22.01 14.70
CA LYS A 146 -3.35 -23.38 14.21
C LYS A 146 -4.59 -23.58 13.33
N ILE A 147 -4.39 -24.08 12.12
CA ILE A 147 -5.48 -24.23 11.16
C ILE A 147 -5.55 -25.65 10.62
N ASP A 148 -6.76 -26.05 10.26
CA ASP A 148 -7.02 -27.27 9.50
C ASP A 148 -7.65 -26.84 8.17
N ASP A 149 -7.16 -27.39 7.06
CA ASP A 149 -7.70 -27.08 5.73
C ASP A 149 -9.17 -27.50 5.62
N ALA A 150 -9.62 -28.52 6.36
CA ALA A 150 -11.02 -28.93 6.43
C ALA A 150 -11.93 -27.94 7.21
N SER A 151 -11.36 -26.90 7.79
CA SER A 151 -12.10 -25.78 8.41
C SER A 151 -12.41 -24.66 7.42
N PHE A 152 -11.87 -24.71 6.20
CA PHE A 152 -12.13 -23.72 5.16
C PHE A 152 -12.99 -24.30 4.04
N ALA A 153 -13.92 -23.49 3.54
CA ALA A 153 -14.69 -23.79 2.34
C ALA A 153 -14.66 -22.59 1.40
N VAL A 154 -14.33 -22.82 0.12
CA VAL A 154 -14.51 -21.80 -0.93
C VAL A 154 -15.99 -21.74 -1.27
N LEU A 155 -16.60 -20.57 -1.10
CA LEU A 155 -18.02 -20.36 -1.39
C LEU A 155 -18.25 -19.84 -2.79
N ASP A 156 -17.41 -18.90 -3.22
CA ASP A 156 -17.56 -18.23 -4.51
C ASP A 156 -16.18 -17.83 -5.06
N SER A 157 -16.11 -17.69 -6.39
CA SER A 157 -14.91 -17.30 -7.10
C SER A 157 -15.26 -16.45 -8.32
N HIS A 158 -14.55 -15.36 -8.52
CA HIS A 158 -14.66 -14.50 -9.70
C HIS A 158 -13.28 -14.26 -10.28
N MET A 159 -13.14 -14.37 -11.60
CA MET A 159 -11.91 -14.00 -12.31
C MET A 159 -12.15 -12.68 -13.02
N THR A 160 -11.37 -11.65 -12.71
CA THR A 160 -11.47 -10.37 -13.41
C THR A 160 -10.90 -10.49 -14.83
N ARG A 161 -11.27 -9.55 -15.71
CA ARG A 161 -10.62 -9.42 -17.03
C ARG A 161 -9.11 -9.14 -16.98
N TYR A 162 -8.58 -8.84 -15.81
CA TYR A 162 -7.15 -8.57 -15.59
C TYR A 162 -6.39 -9.81 -15.10
N ASN A 163 -7.01 -11.00 -15.16
CA ASN A 163 -6.50 -12.25 -14.58
C ASN A 163 -6.24 -12.17 -13.07
N GLU A 164 -7.06 -11.39 -12.36
CA GLU A 164 -7.07 -11.43 -10.89
C GLU A 164 -8.16 -12.40 -10.43
N SER A 165 -7.77 -13.41 -9.65
CA SER A 165 -8.73 -14.29 -9.00
C SER A 165 -9.19 -13.64 -7.71
N MET A 166 -10.50 -13.52 -7.54
CA MET A 166 -11.17 -13.14 -6.30
C MET A 166 -11.83 -14.37 -5.70
N ILE A 167 -11.61 -14.62 -4.42
CA ILE A 167 -12.12 -15.81 -3.73
C ILE A 167 -12.79 -15.37 -2.44
N LEU A 168 -14.02 -15.84 -2.25
CA LEU A 168 -14.74 -15.77 -0.99
C LEU A 168 -14.63 -17.12 -0.28
N ILE A 169 -14.14 -17.11 0.96
CA ILE A 169 -14.11 -18.30 1.80
C ILE A 169 -14.98 -18.15 3.04
N LYS A 170 -15.42 -19.29 3.54
CA LYS A 170 -15.96 -19.48 4.88
C LYS A 170 -14.92 -20.22 5.73
N TYR A 171 -14.71 -19.76 6.95
CA TYR A 171 -13.85 -20.38 7.94
C TYR A 171 -14.62 -20.67 9.22
N GLU A 172 -14.69 -21.95 9.58
CA GLU A 172 -15.31 -22.44 10.81
C GLU A 172 -14.27 -23.24 11.60
N PRO A 173 -13.60 -22.63 12.60
CA PRO A 173 -12.58 -23.31 13.38
C PRO A 173 -13.19 -24.52 14.08
N LYS A 174 -12.67 -25.72 13.77
CA LYS A 174 -13.00 -26.97 14.46
C LYS A 174 -12.01 -27.22 15.59
N GLU A 175 -12.43 -27.98 16.60
CA GLU A 175 -11.48 -28.52 17.58
C GLU A 175 -10.44 -29.36 16.84
N LEU A 176 -9.18 -28.95 16.96
CA LEU A 176 -8.09 -29.56 16.21
C LEU A 176 -7.90 -30.99 16.70
N LYS A 177 -7.97 -31.95 15.77
CA LYS A 177 -7.44 -33.28 16.01
C LYS A 177 -5.93 -33.14 16.21
N THR A 178 -5.37 -33.88 17.16
CA THR A 178 -4.01 -33.75 17.71
C THR A 178 -2.87 -33.78 16.67
N GLU A 179 -3.16 -34.11 15.41
CA GLU A 179 -2.20 -34.38 14.33
C GLU A 179 -1.94 -33.18 13.40
N SER A 180 -2.82 -32.18 13.29
CA SER A 180 -2.59 -31.04 12.37
C SER A 180 -1.73 -29.95 13.02
N ASN A 181 -0.42 -29.97 12.76
CA ASN A 181 0.52 -28.93 13.19
C ASN A 181 0.62 -27.73 12.23
N ASN A 182 -0.38 -27.52 11.38
CA ASN A 182 -0.37 -26.42 10.41
C ASN A 182 -0.59 -25.08 11.13
N ILE A 183 0.33 -24.14 10.94
CA ILE A 183 0.28 -22.81 11.56
C ILE A 183 0.19 -21.78 10.44
N LEU A 184 -0.87 -20.99 10.46
CA LEU A 184 -1.01 -19.80 9.63
C LEU A 184 -0.60 -18.58 10.45
N SER A 185 0.46 -17.90 10.02
CA SER A 185 0.91 -16.64 10.58
C SER A 185 0.70 -15.51 9.59
N VAL A 186 0.14 -14.40 10.05
CA VAL A 186 -0.11 -13.20 9.24
C VAL A 186 0.35 -11.97 10.02
N VAL A 187 1.07 -11.08 9.35
CA VAL A 187 1.56 -9.82 9.90
C VAL A 187 1.32 -8.72 8.88
N GLY A 188 0.59 -7.68 9.28
CA GLY A 188 0.47 -6.45 8.52
C GLY A 188 1.16 -5.30 9.25
N SER A 189 1.91 -4.47 8.53
CA SER A 189 2.64 -3.31 9.04
C SER A 189 2.15 -2.05 8.35
N VAL A 190 2.09 -0.94 9.09
CA VAL A 190 2.01 0.41 8.51
C VAL A 190 3.07 1.29 9.14
N LEU A 191 3.82 1.99 8.31
CA LEU A 191 4.66 3.12 8.70
C LEU A 191 4.11 4.36 8.00
N TYR A 192 3.74 5.36 8.77
CA TYR A 192 3.21 6.62 8.26
C TYR A 192 3.96 7.78 8.89
N ILE A 193 4.67 8.53 8.06
CA ILE A 193 5.53 9.64 8.45
C ILE A 193 4.92 10.93 7.91
N GLU A 194 4.69 11.88 8.80
CA GLU A 194 4.26 13.23 8.49
C GLU A 194 5.34 14.19 8.99
N ALA A 195 5.91 14.99 8.10
CA ALA A 195 6.88 16.00 8.46
C ALA A 195 6.40 17.37 8.00
N GLN A 196 6.30 18.30 8.93
CA GLN A 196 6.05 19.71 8.66
C GLN A 196 7.32 20.52 8.92
N VAL A 197 7.78 21.22 7.89
CA VAL A 197 8.92 22.15 7.97
C VAL A 197 8.45 23.48 7.38
N ALA A 198 8.20 24.46 8.25
CA ALA A 198 7.53 25.71 7.87
C ALA A 198 6.18 25.42 7.16
N ASP A 199 6.03 25.87 5.91
CA ASP A 199 4.81 25.69 5.09
C ASP A 199 4.80 24.40 4.26
N ALA A 200 5.91 23.63 4.25
CA ALA A 200 5.99 22.39 3.50
C ALA A 200 5.54 21.20 4.35
N PHE A 201 4.62 20.40 3.80
CA PHE A 201 4.15 19.15 4.39
C PHE A 201 4.56 17.96 3.51
N GLU A 202 5.32 17.04 4.09
CA GLU A 202 5.76 15.82 3.41
C GLU A 202 5.13 14.61 4.08
N VAL A 203 4.44 13.79 3.28
CA VAL A 203 3.81 12.53 3.71
C VAL A 203 4.48 11.36 3.02
N GLN A 204 4.82 10.36 3.82
CA GLN A 204 5.29 9.07 3.34
C GLN A 204 4.52 7.97 4.07
N ALA A 205 4.05 6.97 3.32
CA ALA A 205 3.38 5.81 3.88
C ALA A 205 3.95 4.51 3.30
N GLU A 206 3.99 3.48 4.13
CA GLU A 206 4.36 2.13 3.76
C GLU A 206 3.34 1.18 4.38
N TYR A 207 2.78 0.30 3.56
CA TYR A 207 1.79 -0.71 3.90
C TYR A 207 2.34 -2.06 3.48
N GLU A 208 2.53 -2.95 4.44
CA GLU A 208 3.11 -4.26 4.21
C GLU A 208 2.18 -5.33 4.77
N LEU A 209 2.03 -6.44 4.06
CA LEU A 209 1.28 -7.60 4.50
C LEU A 209 2.03 -8.87 4.13
N LEU A 210 2.34 -9.66 5.16
CA LEU A 210 3.07 -10.91 5.09
C LEU A 210 2.18 -12.03 5.62
N SER A 211 2.03 -13.11 4.87
CA SER A 211 1.37 -14.33 5.33
C SER A 211 2.24 -15.55 5.03
N ALA A 212 2.24 -16.51 5.96
CA ALA A 212 2.94 -17.77 5.81
C ALA A 212 2.10 -18.89 6.42
N LEU A 213 1.90 -19.95 5.65
CA LEU A 213 1.30 -21.21 6.08
C LEU A 213 2.41 -22.25 6.18
N ARG A 214 2.75 -22.60 7.42
CA ARG A 214 3.73 -23.66 7.72
C ARG A 214 2.98 -24.97 7.88
N GLN A 215 3.34 -25.95 7.05
CA GLN A 215 2.85 -27.32 7.14
C GLN A 215 4.02 -28.23 7.54
N SER A 216 3.77 -29.26 8.34
CA SER A 216 4.84 -30.08 8.93
C SER A 216 5.70 -30.83 7.89
N GLU A 217 5.14 -31.11 6.72
CA GLU A 217 5.76 -31.96 5.69
C GLU A 217 5.92 -31.26 4.32
N ASN A 218 5.36 -30.06 4.16
CA ASN A 218 5.33 -29.36 2.87
C ASN A 218 6.08 -28.03 2.90
N VAL A 219 6.41 -27.54 1.70
CA VAL A 219 6.99 -26.20 1.50
C VAL A 219 6.05 -25.15 2.12
N THR A 220 6.63 -24.24 2.91
CA THR A 220 5.87 -23.11 3.49
C THR A 220 5.30 -22.26 2.36
N GLN A 221 3.97 -22.16 2.31
CA GLN A 221 3.31 -21.26 1.38
C GLN A 221 3.38 -19.85 1.95
N SER A 222 4.04 -18.93 1.27
CA SER A 222 4.18 -17.53 1.68
C SER A 222 3.60 -16.59 0.63
N ALA A 223 3.00 -15.50 1.10
CA ALA A 223 2.66 -14.35 0.27
C ALA A 223 3.14 -13.08 0.97
N HIS A 224 3.71 -12.16 0.19
CA HIS A 224 4.19 -10.88 0.65
C HIS A 224 3.69 -9.80 -0.29
N TYR A 225 3.12 -8.75 0.26
CA TYR A 225 2.72 -7.57 -0.48
C TYR A 225 3.22 -6.32 0.25
N LEU A 226 3.84 -5.40 -0.50
CA LEU A 226 4.37 -4.15 -0.02
C LEU A 226 3.93 -3.02 -0.94
N TYR A 227 3.38 -1.95 -0.37
CA TYR A 227 3.03 -0.72 -1.06
C TYR A 227 3.64 0.47 -0.34
N ARG A 228 4.42 1.29 -1.05
CA ARG A 228 5.04 2.51 -0.55
C ARG A 228 4.53 3.70 -1.35
N GLU A 229 4.22 4.80 -0.67
CA GLU A 229 3.88 6.07 -1.29
C GLU A 229 4.64 7.22 -0.65
N LYS A 230 5.04 8.19 -1.47
CA LYS A 230 5.72 9.41 -1.07
C LYS A 230 5.31 10.53 -2.01
N GLY A 231 4.44 11.42 -1.53
CA GLY A 231 3.74 12.39 -2.37
C GLY A 231 2.98 11.69 -3.50
N ASN A 232 3.21 12.08 -4.76
CA ASN A 232 2.52 11.50 -5.93
C ASN A 232 3.21 10.24 -6.49
N LYS A 233 4.28 9.76 -5.86
CA LYS A 233 5.01 8.57 -6.31
C LYS A 233 4.62 7.37 -5.44
N PHE A 234 4.47 6.22 -6.07
CA PHE A 234 4.24 4.97 -5.38
C PHE A 234 5.10 3.84 -5.96
N LEU A 235 5.30 2.81 -5.16
CA LEU A 235 5.98 1.57 -5.50
C LEU A 235 5.16 0.41 -4.90
N SER A 236 4.98 -0.66 -5.66
CA SER A 236 4.42 -1.91 -5.13
C SER A 236 5.33 -3.09 -5.46
N ASN A 237 5.53 -3.96 -4.48
CA ASN A 237 6.19 -5.25 -4.66
C ASN A 237 5.24 -6.35 -4.17
N SER A 238 5.18 -7.44 -4.91
CA SER A 238 4.41 -8.62 -4.50
C SER A 238 5.20 -9.88 -4.78
N GLU A 239 5.11 -10.83 -3.87
CA GLU A 239 5.81 -12.12 -3.94
C GLU A 239 4.85 -13.24 -3.51
N TYR A 240 4.92 -14.39 -4.18
CA TYR A 240 4.19 -15.59 -3.84
C TYR A 240 5.10 -16.80 -3.96
N LEU A 241 5.13 -17.66 -2.94
CA LEU A 241 6.02 -18.83 -2.89
C LEU A 241 7.49 -18.44 -3.16
N ASN A 242 7.91 -17.30 -2.61
CA ASN A 242 9.23 -16.67 -2.81
C ASN A 242 9.55 -16.25 -4.26
N ASN A 243 8.57 -16.28 -5.16
CA ASN A 243 8.71 -15.75 -6.51
C ASN A 243 8.14 -14.34 -6.58
N LYS A 244 8.93 -13.40 -7.09
CA LYS A 244 8.46 -12.04 -7.35
C LYS A 244 7.42 -12.05 -8.47
N ILE A 245 6.26 -11.47 -8.20
CA ILE A 245 5.21 -11.30 -9.21
C ILE A 245 5.42 -9.94 -9.88
N GLU A 246 5.58 -9.99 -11.20
CA GLU A 246 5.62 -8.82 -12.04
C GLU A 246 4.30 -8.69 -12.78
N PHE A 247 3.58 -7.60 -12.54
CA PHE A 247 2.40 -7.22 -13.29
C PHE A 247 2.68 -5.93 -14.09
N PRO A 248 2.05 -5.76 -15.26
CA PRO A 248 2.30 -4.61 -16.12
C PRO A 248 1.76 -3.32 -15.50
N VAL A 249 2.44 -2.21 -15.81
CA VAL A 249 1.94 -0.86 -15.50
C VAL A 249 0.71 -0.59 -16.37
N TYR A 250 -0.47 -0.69 -15.76
CA TYR A 250 -1.75 -0.52 -16.43
C TYR A 250 -2.77 0.19 -15.53
N ILE A 251 -3.80 0.78 -16.14
CA ILE A 251 -4.90 1.42 -15.43
C ILE A 251 -6.02 0.39 -15.27
N TYR A 252 -6.03 -0.28 -14.12
CA TYR A 252 -7.06 -1.24 -13.75
C TYR A 252 -8.31 -0.49 -13.28
N LYS A 253 -9.48 -0.82 -13.84
CA LYS A 253 -10.74 -0.13 -13.56
C LYS A 253 -11.78 -1.14 -13.07
N TYR A 254 -12.40 -0.87 -11.93
CA TYR A 254 -13.38 -1.74 -11.32
C TYR A 254 -14.69 -0.99 -11.04
N THR A 255 -15.80 -1.69 -11.14
CA THR A 255 -17.14 -1.16 -10.88
C THR A 255 -17.91 -2.11 -9.98
N ALA A 256 -18.76 -1.53 -9.14
CA ALA A 256 -19.80 -2.28 -8.45
C ALA A 256 -20.91 -2.67 -9.44
N PRO A 257 -21.64 -3.77 -9.19
CA PRO A 257 -22.77 -4.18 -10.01
C PRO A 257 -24.03 -3.29 -9.81
N THR A 258 -23.90 -2.17 -9.10
CA THR A 258 -25.01 -1.24 -8.82
C THR A 258 -25.50 -0.54 -10.08
N GLU A 259 -26.80 -0.29 -10.16
CA GLU A 259 -27.48 0.31 -11.32
C GLU A 259 -27.13 1.79 -11.58
N ASP A 260 -26.46 2.48 -10.63
CA ASP A 260 -26.09 3.88 -10.80
C ASP A 260 -24.88 4.04 -11.75
N LYS A 261 -25.20 4.22 -13.04
CA LYS A 261 -24.24 4.48 -14.12
C LYS A 261 -23.38 5.73 -13.91
N ASN A 262 -23.72 6.59 -12.94
CA ASN A 262 -23.00 7.83 -12.68
C ASN A 262 -21.84 7.67 -11.70
N ILE A 263 -21.69 6.51 -11.05
CA ILE A 263 -20.56 6.27 -10.14
C ILE A 263 -19.32 5.98 -11.01
N PRO A 264 -18.28 6.83 -10.98
CA PRO A 264 -17.06 6.58 -11.73
C PRO A 264 -16.35 5.32 -11.21
N PRO A 265 -15.65 4.58 -12.09
CA PRO A 265 -14.99 3.34 -11.70
C PRO A 265 -13.84 3.60 -10.71
N LEU A 266 -13.62 2.64 -9.81
CA LEU A 266 -12.42 2.60 -8.98
C LEU A 266 -11.20 2.39 -9.88
N ILE A 267 -10.22 3.29 -9.78
CA ILE A 267 -8.97 3.21 -10.52
C ILE A 267 -7.86 2.68 -9.61
N SER A 268 -7.15 1.66 -10.07
CA SER A 268 -5.93 1.14 -9.46
C SER A 268 -4.81 1.03 -10.49
N TYR A 269 -3.57 1.14 -10.04
CA TYR A 269 -2.37 0.97 -10.87
C TYR A 269 -1.61 -0.33 -10.57
N ASN A 270 -1.95 -1.02 -9.46
CA ASN A 270 -1.25 -2.21 -8.97
C ASN A 270 -2.24 -3.35 -8.62
N GLY A 271 -3.36 -3.44 -9.35
CA GLY A 271 -4.40 -4.43 -9.08
C GLY A 271 -5.36 -4.07 -7.93
N LEU A 272 -6.42 -4.86 -7.77
CA LEU A 272 -7.46 -4.67 -6.77
C LEU A 272 -6.96 -4.98 -5.35
N TRP A 273 -6.08 -5.99 -5.20
CA TRP A 273 -5.48 -6.35 -3.91
C TRP A 273 -4.72 -5.18 -3.27
N SER A 274 -4.03 -4.37 -4.07
CA SER A 274 -3.33 -3.18 -3.58
C SER A 274 -4.25 -2.18 -2.88
N LYS A 275 -5.42 -1.92 -3.47
CA LYS A 275 -6.43 -1.03 -2.90
C LYS A 275 -7.05 -1.65 -1.66
N PHE A 276 -7.43 -2.92 -1.72
CA PHE A 276 -8.04 -3.64 -0.60
C PHE A 276 -7.13 -3.65 0.63
N THR A 277 -5.87 -4.06 0.48
CA THR A 277 -4.92 -4.15 1.60
C THR A 277 -4.55 -2.81 2.18
N ARG A 278 -4.30 -1.80 1.34
CA ARG A 278 -4.00 -0.45 1.79
C ARG A 278 -5.13 0.13 2.63
N GLU A 279 -6.38 0.04 2.14
CA GLU A 279 -7.53 0.57 2.87
C GLU A 279 -7.85 -0.24 4.13
N LEU A 280 -7.64 -1.56 4.12
CA LEU A 280 -7.74 -2.40 5.31
C LEU A 280 -6.77 -1.95 6.40
N LEU A 281 -5.48 -1.88 6.08
CA LEU A 281 -4.44 -1.52 7.04
C LEU A 281 -4.57 -0.07 7.51
N ARG A 282 -4.96 0.85 6.61
CA ARG A 282 -5.25 2.24 6.96
C ARG A 282 -6.44 2.36 7.91
N ASN A 283 -7.55 1.69 7.62
CA ASN A 283 -8.72 1.72 8.51
C ASN A 283 -8.39 1.14 9.88
N LEU A 284 -7.69 0.00 9.94
CA LEU A 284 -7.26 -0.57 11.22
C LEU A 284 -6.32 0.37 12.00
N THR A 285 -5.42 1.07 11.31
CA THR A 285 -4.53 2.07 11.92
C THR A 285 -5.34 3.21 12.56
N LEU A 286 -6.25 3.82 11.78
CA LEU A 286 -7.07 4.95 12.23
C LEU A 286 -8.02 4.56 13.37
N SER A 287 -8.69 3.41 13.26
CA SER A 287 -9.57 2.91 14.32
C SER A 287 -8.79 2.58 15.58
N THR A 288 -7.59 2.01 15.47
CA THR A 288 -6.73 1.72 16.64
C THR A 288 -6.26 3.00 17.31
N GLN A 289 -5.91 4.04 16.56
CA GLN A 289 -5.53 5.34 17.09
C GLN A 289 -6.67 5.99 17.89
N GLN A 290 -7.93 5.81 17.48
CA GLN A 290 -9.11 6.36 18.16
C GLN A 290 -9.46 5.65 19.48
N THR A 291 -8.89 4.47 19.74
CA THR A 291 -9.06 3.79 21.03
C THR A 291 -8.27 4.48 22.15
N LYS A 292 -8.50 4.09 23.41
CA LYS A 292 -7.88 4.75 24.58
C LYS A 292 -6.34 4.72 24.51
N THR A 293 -5.74 5.83 24.07
CA THR A 293 -4.29 6.00 23.95
C THR A 293 -3.66 6.14 25.34
N ARG A 294 -2.54 5.44 25.57
CA ARG A 294 -1.68 5.69 26.72
C ARG A 294 -0.52 6.56 26.27
N ILE A 295 -0.47 7.79 26.79
CA ILE A 295 0.60 8.75 26.53
C ILE A 295 1.75 8.48 27.50
N LYS A 296 2.93 8.19 26.97
CA LYS A 296 4.19 8.13 27.72
C LYS A 296 5.05 9.31 27.28
N ASN A 297 5.31 10.24 28.19
CA ASN A 297 6.31 11.28 27.97
C ASN A 297 7.69 10.64 28.18
N LEU A 298 8.46 10.50 27.09
CA LEU A 298 9.83 9.98 27.14
C LEU A 298 10.83 11.12 27.32
N GLY A 299 10.46 12.13 28.10
CA GLY A 299 11.25 13.33 28.29
C GLY A 299 12.56 13.04 29.02
N GLU A 300 13.61 12.69 28.28
CA GLU A 300 14.99 12.76 28.73
C GLU A 300 15.96 13.06 27.56
N LYS A 301 16.90 13.96 27.88
CA LYS A 301 17.75 14.75 26.99
C LYS A 301 18.71 13.89 26.14
N TYR A 302 18.37 13.62 24.88
CA TYR A 302 19.38 13.41 23.85
C TYR A 302 19.59 14.74 23.10
N ASN A 303 20.60 15.50 23.51
CA ASN A 303 21.08 16.77 22.93
C ASN A 303 20.32 18.08 23.34
N PRO A 304 21.04 19.16 23.72
CA PRO A 304 20.47 20.41 24.25
C PRO A 304 19.87 21.35 23.18
N SER A 305 19.62 20.88 21.96
CA SER A 305 18.82 21.57 20.92
C SER A 305 17.33 21.19 20.93
N THR A 306 16.93 20.44 21.98
CA THR A 306 15.58 20.14 22.51
C THR A 306 14.46 19.95 21.49
N SER A 307 14.33 18.71 21.00
CA SER A 307 13.06 18.18 20.52
C SER A 307 12.29 17.51 21.67
N ASN A 308 11.05 17.90 21.94
CA ASN A 308 10.20 17.10 22.83
C ASN A 308 9.78 15.82 22.08
N LEU A 309 9.93 14.67 22.75
CA LEU A 309 9.46 13.38 22.27
C LEU A 309 8.35 12.86 23.19
N THR A 310 7.15 12.78 22.65
CA THR A 310 6.03 12.09 23.29
C THR A 310 5.70 10.84 22.50
N ARG A 311 5.45 9.73 23.20
CA ARG A 311 5.05 8.46 22.58
C ARG A 311 3.66 8.06 23.02
N GLU A 312 2.78 7.84 22.05
CA GLU A 312 1.46 7.26 22.25
C GLU A 312 1.54 5.76 21.99
N THR A 313 0.90 4.93 22.81
CA THR A 313 0.90 3.47 22.62
C THR A 313 -0.47 2.86 22.87
N VAL A 314 -0.83 1.87 22.06
CA VAL A 314 -2.04 1.07 22.18
C VAL A 314 -1.72 -0.37 21.78
N SER A 315 -2.24 -1.35 22.53
CA SER A 315 -2.17 -2.76 22.15
C SER A 315 -3.34 -3.53 22.75
N TYR A 316 -4.07 -4.27 21.92
CA TYR A 316 -5.19 -5.12 22.35
C TYR A 316 -5.44 -6.26 21.35
N LEU A 317 -6.26 -7.24 21.76
CA LEU A 317 -6.76 -8.31 20.90
C LEU A 317 -8.15 -7.92 20.37
N ALA A 318 -8.44 -8.24 19.11
CA ALA A 318 -9.70 -7.88 18.48
C ALA A 318 -10.19 -8.95 17.51
N GLN A 319 -11.51 -9.06 17.41
CA GLN A 319 -12.20 -9.72 16.31
C GLN A 319 -12.66 -8.66 15.31
N LEU A 320 -12.39 -8.89 14.02
CA LEU A 320 -12.73 -7.97 12.95
C LEU A 320 -13.86 -8.56 12.10
N LYS A 321 -14.77 -7.70 11.64
CA LYS A 321 -15.86 -8.08 10.74
C LYS A 321 -15.91 -7.11 9.58
N LEU A 322 -15.83 -7.65 8.35
CA LEU A 322 -16.08 -6.89 7.13
C LEU A 322 -17.57 -6.96 6.81
N ASN A 323 -18.27 -5.85 7.01
CA ASN A 323 -19.70 -5.75 6.76
C ASN A 323 -19.99 -5.43 5.30
N GLY A 324 -19.11 -4.67 4.65
CA GLY A 324 -19.28 -4.26 3.27
C GLY A 324 -18.11 -3.48 2.69
N ILE A 325 -18.14 -3.33 1.38
CA ILE A 325 -17.19 -2.52 0.61
C ILE A 325 -17.99 -1.54 -0.24
N VAL A 326 -17.54 -0.29 -0.28
CA VAL A 326 -18.15 0.76 -1.12
C VAL A 326 -17.06 1.40 -1.98
N PHE A 327 -17.36 1.59 -3.27
CA PHE A 327 -16.51 2.39 -4.15
C PHE A 327 -17.01 3.82 -4.17
N GLU A 328 -16.13 4.76 -3.82
CA GLU A 328 -16.39 6.19 -3.89
C GLU A 328 -15.28 6.84 -4.73
N ARG A 329 -15.61 7.13 -5.98
CA ARG A 329 -14.65 7.67 -6.96
C ARG A 329 -13.42 6.78 -7.11
N ASP A 330 -12.24 7.30 -6.79
CA ASP A 330 -10.94 6.63 -6.85
C ASP A 330 -10.54 5.94 -5.53
N THR A 331 -11.47 5.92 -4.56
CA THR A 331 -11.28 5.34 -3.23
C THR A 331 -12.17 4.12 -3.02
N MET A 332 -11.63 3.14 -2.28
CA MET A 332 -12.36 2.00 -1.75
C MET A 332 -12.55 2.24 -0.26
N LYS A 333 -13.77 2.14 0.24
CA LYS A 333 -14.06 2.18 1.67
C LYS A 333 -14.46 0.79 2.15
N LEU A 334 -13.89 0.38 3.28
CA LEU A 334 -14.24 -0.86 3.96
C LEU A 334 -15.05 -0.52 5.21
N ASP A 335 -16.27 -1.03 5.29
CA ASP A 335 -17.05 -1.01 6.52
C ASP A 335 -16.57 -2.16 7.42
N LEU A 336 -15.71 -1.81 8.37
CA LEU A 336 -15.05 -2.72 9.30
C LEU A 336 -15.55 -2.46 10.72
N ASN A 337 -16.07 -3.50 11.36
CA ASN A 337 -16.39 -3.48 12.78
C ASN A 337 -15.26 -4.20 13.56
N ILE A 338 -14.71 -3.52 14.57
CA ILE A 338 -13.62 -3.99 15.42
C ILE A 338 -14.17 -4.21 16.83
N ASN A 339 -14.17 -5.46 17.30
CA ASN A 339 -14.63 -5.82 18.64
C ASN A 339 -13.43 -6.23 19.49
N GLU A 340 -13.11 -5.47 20.53
CA GLU A 340 -12.03 -5.80 21.47
C GLU A 340 -12.37 -7.09 22.24
N ILE A 341 -11.44 -8.04 22.25
CA ILE A 341 -11.56 -9.29 22.98
C ILE A 341 -10.99 -9.05 24.38
N PHE A 342 -11.87 -8.81 25.36
CA PHE A 342 -11.47 -8.69 26.75
C PHE A 342 -10.97 -10.03 27.28
N THR A 343 -9.66 -10.15 27.51
CA THR A 343 -9.12 -11.27 28.28
C THR A 343 -9.18 -10.86 29.76
N PRO A 344 -10.01 -11.50 30.60
CA PRO A 344 -9.93 -11.26 32.04
C PRO A 344 -8.52 -11.62 32.51
N LYS A 345 -7.90 -10.70 33.26
CA LYS A 345 -6.55 -10.86 33.80
C LYS A 345 -6.51 -11.83 34.96
#